data_AF-A0A2V8XC09-F1
#
_entry.id   AF-A0A2V8XC09-F1
#
_cell.length_a   1.000
_cell.length_b   1.000
_cell.length_c   1.000
_cell.angle_alpha   90.00
_cell.angle_beta   90.00
_cell.angle_gamma   90.00
#
_symmetry.space_group_name_H-M   'P 1'
#
loop_
_entity.id
_entity.type
_entity.pdbx_description
1 polymer ?
#
loop_
_entity_poly.entity_id
_entity_poly.type
_entity_poly.pdbx_seq_one_letter_code
_entity_poly.pdbx_strand_id
1 'polypeptide(L)'
;MRGEFTIEYVGLPNGRLPAREFVDSLDHKAAARIDAFIERLRIYGNRMQGKFVKKLTDDIFELRVKQFDRIFRVLFFRQDFRRRQSKLRQARL
;
A
#
# COMPACT_ATOMS: atom_id res chain seq x y z
N MET A 1 20.58 -8.84 -2.86
CA MET A 1 19.13 -8.62 -2.70
C MET A 1 18.90 -7.13 -2.54
N ARG A 2 18.27 -6.47 -3.52
CA ARG A 2 18.13 -5.00 -3.53
C ARG A 2 16.87 -4.62 -2.75
N GLY A 3 17.05 -4.01 -1.58
CA GLY A 3 16.09 -3.26 -0.76
C GLY A 3 14.64 -3.77 -0.78
N GLU A 4 14.29 -4.61 0.19
CA GLU A 4 12.90 -5.04 0.41
C GLU A 4 12.03 -3.80 0.69
N PHE A 5 11.07 -3.50 -0.18
CA PHE A 5 10.03 -2.55 0.18
C PHE A 5 9.24 -3.15 1.32
N THR A 6 9.17 -2.49 2.46
CA THR A 6 8.28 -2.92 3.55
C THR A 6 6.88 -2.40 3.28
N ILE A 7 5.88 -3.24 3.57
CA ILE A 7 4.47 -2.85 3.51
C ILE A 7 3.91 -3.06 4.91
N GLU A 8 3.32 -1.99 5.44
CA GLU A 8 2.66 -1.96 6.74
C GLU A 8 1.21 -1.48 6.54
N TYR A 9 0.27 -2.10 7.25
CA TYR A 9 -1.12 -1.63 7.28
C TYR A 9 -1.22 -0.43 8.23
N VAL A 10 -1.85 0.65 7.76
CA VAL A 10 -2.11 1.83 8.59
C VAL A 10 -3.17 1.48 9.63
N GLY A 11 -2.80 1.56 10.90
CA GLY A 11 -3.70 1.47 12.04
C GLY A 11 -4.34 2.82 12.37
N LEU A 12 -5.62 2.78 12.74
CA LEU A 12 -6.34 3.92 13.30
C LEU A 12 -6.20 3.94 14.83
N PRO A 13 -6.44 5.08 15.51
CA PRO A 13 -6.34 5.18 16.98
C PRO A 13 -7.24 4.21 17.74
N ASN A 14 -8.32 3.74 17.11
CA ASN A 14 -9.24 2.74 17.67
C ASN A 14 -8.81 1.28 17.40
N GLY A 15 -7.59 1.05 16.92
CA GLY A 15 -7.04 -0.28 16.64
C GLY A 15 -7.47 -0.89 15.30
N ARG A 16 -8.34 -0.22 14.55
CA ARG A 16 -8.80 -0.71 13.25
C ARG A 16 -7.70 -0.67 12.21
N LEU A 17 -7.74 -1.63 11.28
CA LEU A 17 -6.85 -1.73 10.12
C LEU A 17 -7.67 -1.67 8.84
N PRO A 18 -8.12 -0.48 8.37
CA PRO A 18 -9.17 -0.37 7.36
C PRO A 18 -8.88 -1.12 6.07
N ALA A 19 -7.63 -1.08 5.60
CA ALA A 19 -7.24 -1.78 4.38
C ALA A 19 -7.24 -3.30 4.55
N ARG A 20 -6.88 -3.82 5.73
CA ARG A 20 -6.93 -5.27 5.99
C ARG A 20 -8.37 -5.73 6.21
N GLU A 21 -9.14 -5.00 7.01
CA GLU A 21 -10.57 -5.24 7.22
C GLU A 21 -11.35 -5.24 5.89
N PHE A 22 -11.01 -4.32 4.96
CA PHE A 22 -11.56 -4.32 3.63
C PHE A 22 -11.26 -5.62 2.87
N VAL A 23 -10.00 -6.07 2.85
CA VAL A 23 -9.60 -7.32 2.19
C VAL A 23 -10.29 -8.53 2.82
N ASP A 24 -10.36 -8.59 4.15
CA ASP A 24 -11.00 -9.67 4.91
C ASP A 24 -12.52 -9.74 4.71
N SER A 25 -13.16 -8.63 4.32
CA SER A 25 -14.60 -8.58 4.03
C SER A 25 -14.97 -9.19 2.67
N LEU A 26 -14.00 -9.51 1.81
CA LEU A 26 -14.23 -10.00 0.45
C LEU A 26 -14.31 -11.53 0.37
N ASP A 27 -14.84 -12.04 -0.75
CA ASP A 27 -14.77 -13.47 -1.03
C ASP A 27 -13.31 -13.96 -1.13
N HIS A 28 -13.07 -15.24 -0.80
CA HIS A 28 -11.73 -15.82 -0.71
C HIS A 28 -10.88 -15.62 -1.97
N LYS A 29 -11.50 -15.64 -3.17
CA LYS A 29 -10.77 -15.43 -4.42
C LYS A 29 -10.34 -13.98 -4.58
N ALA A 30 -11.19 -13.03 -4.22
CA ALA A 30 -10.87 -11.61 -4.25
C ALA A 30 -9.82 -11.21 -3.22
N ALA A 31 -9.97 -11.68 -1.98
CA ALA A 31 -8.99 -11.44 -0.92
C ALA A 31 -7.59 -11.95 -1.34
N ALA A 32 -7.50 -13.21 -1.78
CA ALA A 32 -6.25 -13.80 -2.26
C ALA A 32 -5.64 -13.06 -3.46
N ARG A 33 -6.49 -12.52 -4.35
CA ARG A 33 -6.03 -11.74 -5.50
C ARG A 33 -5.41 -10.41 -5.08
N ILE A 34 -6.00 -9.73 -4.10
CA ILE A 34 -5.46 -8.48 -3.57
C ILE A 34 -4.16 -8.75 -2.81
N ASP A 35 -4.11 -9.76 -1.95
CA ASP A 35 -2.90 -10.14 -1.22
C ASP A 35 -1.73 -10.45 -2.18
N ALA A 36 -1.99 -11.18 -3.26
CA ALA A 36 -0.97 -11.43 -4.29
C ALA A 36 -0.47 -10.14 -4.98
N PHE A 37 -1.30 -9.11 -5.09
CA PHE A 37 -0.90 -7.81 -5.63
C PHE A 37 -0.12 -6.97 -4.61
N ILE A 38 -0.44 -7.07 -3.32
CA ILE A 38 0.34 -6.48 -2.24
C ILE A 38 1.74 -7.09 -2.21
N GLU A 39 1.88 -8.41 -2.35
CA GLU A 39 3.19 -9.07 -2.45
C GLU A 39 3.98 -8.62 -3.68
N ARG A 40 3.32 -8.43 -4.83
CA ARG A 40 3.98 -7.83 -6.00
C ARG A 40 4.46 -6.41 -5.72
N LEU A 41 3.67 -5.61 -5.01
CA LEU A 41 4.09 -4.26 -4.61
C LEU A 41 5.33 -4.32 -3.70
N ARG A 42 5.43 -5.34 -2.83
CA ARG A 42 6.61 -5.59 -1.99
C ARG A 42 7.86 -5.91 -2.83
N ILE A 43 7.71 -6.72 -3.87
CA ILE A 43 8.82 -7.17 -4.74
C ILE A 43 9.27 -6.06 -5.70
N TYR A 44 8.33 -5.37 -6.35
CA TYR A 44 8.63 -4.41 -7.41
C TYR A 44 8.73 -2.97 -6.90
N GLY A 45 8.12 -2.65 -5.76
CA GLY A 45 8.11 -1.33 -5.16
C GLY A 45 7.74 -0.24 -6.18
N ASN A 46 8.61 0.77 -6.27
CA ASN A 46 8.44 1.90 -7.19
C ASN A 46 8.41 1.54 -8.69
N ARG A 47 8.81 0.32 -9.07
CA ARG A 47 8.75 -0.15 -10.46
C ARG A 47 7.36 -0.68 -10.83
N MET A 48 6.51 -0.96 -9.86
CA MET A 48 5.11 -1.28 -10.11
C MET A 48 4.38 0.02 -10.49
N GLN A 49 4.13 0.22 -11.78
CA GLN A 49 3.51 1.44 -12.31
C GLN A 49 2.44 1.11 -13.37
N GLY A 50 1.83 2.16 -13.94
CA GLY A 50 0.86 2.05 -15.02
C GLY A 50 -0.49 1.53 -14.54
N LYS A 51 -0.98 0.43 -15.13
CA LYS A 51 -2.35 -0.07 -14.87
C LYS A 51 -2.56 -0.57 -13.44
N PHE A 52 -1.50 -0.87 -12.70
CA PHE A 52 -1.57 -1.48 -11.37
C PHE A 52 -1.41 -0.47 -10.24
N VAL A 53 -0.60 0.57 -10.42
CA VAL A 53 -0.39 1.61 -9.41
C VAL A 53 -0.55 2.96 -10.08
N LYS A 54 -1.41 3.81 -9.50
CA LYS A 54 -1.61 5.18 -9.95
C LYS A 54 -1.38 6.15 -8.80
N LYS A 55 -0.61 7.21 -9.05
CA LYS A 55 -0.48 8.36 -8.16
C LYS A 55 -1.78 9.16 -8.21
N LEU A 56 -2.42 9.40 -7.06
CA LEU A 56 -3.63 10.21 -6.95
C LEU A 56 -3.29 11.64 -6.51
N THR A 57 -2.42 11.77 -5.51
CA THR A 57 -1.87 13.04 -5.01
C THR A 57 -0.37 12.87 -4.74
N ASP A 58 0.29 13.88 -4.17
CA ASP A 58 1.73 13.81 -3.91
C ASP A 58 2.16 12.61 -3.06
N ASP A 59 1.37 12.27 -2.05
CA ASP A 59 1.69 11.19 -1.12
C ASP A 59 0.73 10.00 -1.20
N ILE A 60 -0.40 10.10 -1.93
CA ILE A 60 -1.42 9.03 -2.01
C ILE A 60 -1.36 8.32 -3.36
N PHE A 61 -1.33 6.99 -3.28
CA PHE A 61 -1.31 6.07 -4.42
C PHE A 61 -2.48 5.09 -4.30
N GLU A 62 -2.96 4.60 -5.43
CA GLU A 62 -3.89 3.48 -5.49
C GLU A 62 -3.23 2.25 -6.09
N LEU A 63 -3.44 1.09 -5.47
CA LEU A 63 -3.23 -0.25 -6.04
C LEU A 63 -4.55 -0.71 -6.66
N ARG A 64 -4.54 -0.94 -7.98
CA ARG A 64 -5.71 -1.32 -8.78
C ARG A 64 -5.66 -2.81 -9.08
N VAL A 65 -6.63 -3.56 -8.55
CA VAL A 65 -6.72 -5.01 -8.71
C VAL A 65 -8.01 -5.34 -9.48
N LYS A 66 -7.88 -5.71 -10.75
CA LYS A 66 -9.02 -6.17 -11.56
C LYS A 66 -9.27 -7.66 -11.36
N GLN A 67 -10.52 -8.02 -11.14
CA GLN A 67 -10.98 -9.41 -11.09
C GLN A 67 -12.38 -9.49 -11.72
N PHE A 68 -12.47 -10.24 -12.82
CA PHE A 68 -13.67 -10.28 -13.67
C PHE A 68 -14.14 -8.86 -14.05
N ASP A 69 -15.36 -8.51 -13.68
CA ASP A 69 -16.05 -7.24 -13.88
C ASP A 69 -15.81 -6.23 -12.75
N ARG A 70 -15.12 -6.63 -11.67
CA ARG A 70 -14.82 -5.77 -10.52
C ARG A 70 -13.40 -5.19 -10.56
N ILE A 71 -13.25 -3.97 -10.04
CA ILE A 71 -11.96 -3.33 -9.79
C ILE A 71 -11.89 -2.92 -8.33
N PHE A 72 -11.00 -3.56 -7.58
CA PHE A 72 -10.69 -3.20 -6.21
C PHE A 72 -9.59 -2.14 -6.18
N ARG A 73 -9.67 -1.24 -5.21
CA ARG A 73 -8.71 -0.14 -5.02
C ARG A 73 -8.25 -0.13 -3.57
N VAL A 74 -6.96 -0.32 -3.35
CA VAL A 74 -6.34 -0.18 -2.02
C VAL A 74 -5.47 1.06 -2.05
N LEU A 75 -5.75 2.02 -1.16
CA LEU A 75 -4.97 3.24 -1.05
C LEU A 75 -3.75 3.00 -0.15
N PHE A 76 -2.62 3.58 -0.54
CA PHE A 76 -1.40 3.51 0.25
C PHE A 76 -0.58 4.79 0.13
N PHE A 77 0.29 4.99 1.11
CA PHE A 77 1.23 6.09 1.15
C PHE A 77 2.63 5.57 0.86
N ARG A 78 3.43 6.34 0.13
CA ARG A 78 4.86 6.05 -0.02
C ARG A 78 5.64 6.86 1.01
N GLN A 79 6.35 6.15 1.88
CA GLN A 79 7.21 6.79 2.87
C GLN A 79 8.67 6.57 2.50
N ASP A 80 9.32 7.62 2.03
CA ASP A 80 10.77 7.60 1.87
C ASP A 80 11.42 7.66 3.25
N PHE A 81 12.13 6.60 3.63
CA PHE A 81 12.82 6.52 4.92
C PHE A 81 13.74 7.73 5.18
N ARG A 82 14.31 8.33 4.11
CA ARG A 82 15.15 9.54 4.20
C ARG A 82 14.39 10.77 4.71
N ARG A 83 13.08 10.89 4.42
CA ARG A 83 12.22 12.00 4.90
C ARG A 83 11.87 11.87 6.38
N ARG A 84 11.81 10.64 6.91
CA ARG A 84 11.52 10.38 8.34
C ARG A 84 12.64 10.89 9.25
N GLN A 85 13.90 10.75 8.83
CA GLN A 85 15.07 11.19 9.62
C GLN A 85 15.22 12.73 9.68
N SER A 86 14.87 13.46 8.61
CA SER A 86 15.01 14.92 8.62
C SER A 86 13.99 15.61 9.55
N LYS A 87 12.75 15.12 9.59
CA LYS A 87 11.72 15.63 10.51
C LYS A 87 12.02 15.30 11.98
N LEU A 88 12.55 14.10 12.27
CA LEU A 88 12.95 13.72 13.63
C LEU A 88 14.16 14.50 14.14
N ARG A 89 15.07 14.93 13.25
CA ARG A 89 16.20 15.81 13.62
C ARG A 89 15.77 17.25 13.90
N GLN A 90 14.78 17.77 13.18
CA GLN A 90 14.28 19.14 13.41
C GLN A 90 13.32 19.25 14.60
N ALA A 91 12.60 18.18 14.95
CA ALA A 91 11.70 18.17 16.12
C ALA A 91 12.42 17.95 17.47
N ARG A 92 13.76 17.83 17.47
CA ARG A 92 14.61 17.64 18.66
C ARG A 92 15.52 18.85 18.96
N LEU A 93 15.38 19.94 18.21
CA LEU A 93 16.00 21.24 18.42
C LEU A 93 14.91 22.25 18.78
#